data_AF-A0A5S9M3K8-F1
#
_entry.id   AF-A0A5S9M3K8-F1
#
_cell.length_a   1.000
_cell.length_b   1.000
_cell.length_c   1.000
_cell.angle_alpha   90.00
_cell.angle_beta   90.00
_cell.angle_gamma   90.00
#
_symmetry.space_group_name_H-M   'P 1'
#
loop_
_entity.id
_entity.type
_entity.pdbx_description
1 polymer ?
#
loop_
_entity_poly.entity_id
_entity_poly.type
_entity_poly.pdbx_seq_one_letter_code
_entity_poly.pdbx_strand_id
1 'polypeptide(L)'
;MEGARWTEADVGTNAIGTALVIGEAVAINGTEHFSVASHHWSCSAAPIRDADGTIIGVIDISCMADQRHPFMLGMASTVAYAIEREIQVQQKKGKRWS
;
A
#
# COMPACT_ATOMS: atom_id res chain seq x y z
N MET A 1 -15.32 1.47 -12.62
CA MET A 1 -15.29 0.67 -11.37
C MET A 1 -15.05 1.66 -10.25
N GLU A 2 -16.00 1.79 -9.32
CA GLU A 2 -15.89 2.72 -8.20
C GLU A 2 -14.96 2.14 -7.11
N GLY A 3 -14.32 3.03 -6.34
CA GLY A 3 -13.45 2.64 -5.24
C GLY A 3 -14.23 1.97 -4.11
N ALA A 4 -13.65 0.93 -3.52
CA ALA A 4 -14.14 0.34 -2.28
C ALA A 4 -13.30 0.86 -1.11
N ARG A 5 -13.91 1.01 0.06
CA ARG A 5 -13.23 1.45 1.28
C ARG A 5 -12.59 0.24 1.98
N TRP A 6 -11.26 0.16 2.00
CA TRP A 6 -10.49 -0.98 2.51
C TRP A 6 -9.79 -0.69 3.86
N THR A 7 -10.35 0.19 4.69
CA THR A 7 -9.76 0.42 6.02
C THR A 7 -9.87 -0.85 6.87
N GLU A 8 -8.96 -1.05 7.81
CA GLU A 8 -9.00 -2.22 8.71
C GLU A 8 -10.33 -2.28 9.49
N ALA A 9 -10.93 -1.13 9.82
CA ALA A 9 -12.23 -1.04 10.47
C ALA A 9 -13.39 -1.54 9.61
N ASP A 10 -13.28 -1.48 8.28
CA ASP A 10 -14.38 -1.81 7.36
C ASP A 10 -14.26 -3.25 6.81
N VAL A 11 -13.05 -3.82 6.72
CA VAL A 11 -12.82 -5.11 6.05
C VAL A 11 -12.02 -6.12 6.91
N GLY A 12 -11.59 -5.72 8.11
CA GLY A 12 -10.67 -6.49 8.94
C GLY A 12 -9.21 -6.37 8.47
N THR A 13 -8.27 -7.00 9.19
CA THR A 13 -6.83 -6.94 8.89
C THR A 13 -6.57 -7.37 7.45
N ASN A 14 -6.20 -6.38 6.64
CA ASN A 14 -5.83 -6.49 5.24
C ASN A 14 -4.56 -5.65 5.03
N ALA A 15 -3.78 -5.94 3.99
CA ALA A 15 -2.48 -5.31 3.81
C ALA A 15 -2.58 -3.78 3.70
N ILE A 16 -3.65 -3.26 3.07
CA ILE A 16 -3.90 -1.83 2.92
C ILE A 16 -4.17 -1.16 4.27
N GLY A 17 -5.14 -1.67 5.04
CA GLY A 17 -5.51 -1.16 6.35
C GLY A 17 -4.35 -1.25 7.34
N THR A 18 -3.63 -2.37 7.32
CA THR A 18 -2.47 -2.60 8.20
C THR A 18 -1.35 -1.61 7.88
N ALA A 19 -1.01 -1.43 6.59
CA ALA A 19 -0.01 -0.45 6.17
C ALA A 19 -0.38 0.99 6.57
N LEU A 20 -1.67 1.34 6.55
CA LEU A 20 -2.16 2.64 7.03
C LEU A 20 -1.98 2.81 8.55
N VAL A 21 -2.29 1.77 9.32
CA VAL A 21 -2.23 1.82 10.80
C VAL A 21 -0.80 1.84 11.30
N ILE A 22 0.07 0.95 10.79
CA ILE A 22 1.47 0.88 11.24
C ILE A 22 2.34 1.96 10.57
N GLY A 23 1.89 2.48 9.43
CA GLY A 23 2.60 3.48 8.65
C GLY A 23 3.83 2.94 7.93
N GLU A 24 3.95 1.62 7.75
CA GLU A 24 5.10 0.94 7.15
C GLU A 24 4.65 -0.06 6.09
N ALA A 25 5.58 -0.50 5.25
CA ALA A 25 5.30 -1.53 4.26
C ALA A 25 5.10 -2.89 4.94
N VAL A 26 4.07 -3.62 4.55
CA VAL A 26 3.69 -4.90 5.16
C VAL A 26 3.38 -5.95 4.09
N ALA A 27 3.72 -7.21 4.39
CA ALA A 27 3.24 -8.35 3.64
C ALA A 27 2.30 -9.17 4.54
N ILE A 28 1.13 -9.52 4.02
CA ILE A 28 0.15 -10.38 4.71
C ILE A 28 -0.09 -11.59 3.82
N ASN A 29 0.13 -12.79 4.35
CA ASN A 29 0.13 -14.03 3.60
C ASN A 29 -0.90 -15.00 4.17
N GLY A 30 -1.80 -15.46 3.30
CA GLY A 30 -2.74 -16.53 3.61
C GLY A 30 -3.50 -16.31 4.91
N THR A 31 -3.27 -17.16 5.91
CA THR A 31 -3.96 -17.15 7.21
C THR A 31 -3.68 -15.92 8.07
N GLU A 32 -2.67 -15.11 7.71
CA GLU A 32 -2.44 -13.80 8.36
C GLU A 32 -3.55 -12.79 8.03
N HIS A 33 -4.34 -13.03 6.99
CA HIS A 33 -5.56 -12.26 6.75
C HIS A 33 -6.62 -12.62 7.79
N PHE A 34 -7.30 -11.60 8.33
CA PHE A 34 -8.40 -11.80 9.28
C PHE A 34 -9.59 -12.54 8.65
N SER A 35 -9.88 -12.28 7.37
CA SER A 35 -10.95 -12.94 6.63
C SER A 35 -10.50 -14.27 6.04
N VAL A 36 -11.24 -15.35 6.34
CA VAL A 36 -11.01 -16.70 5.76
C VAL A 36 -11.13 -16.69 4.24
N ALA A 37 -12.01 -15.86 3.68
CA ALA A 37 -12.14 -15.71 2.23
C ALA A 37 -10.87 -15.14 1.56
N SER A 38 -10.01 -14.47 2.34
CA SER A 38 -8.76 -13.89 1.88
C SER A 38 -7.55 -14.81 2.09
N HIS A 39 -7.72 -16.00 2.69
CA HIS A 39 -6.61 -16.93 2.98
C HIS A 39 -5.94 -17.51 1.73
N HIS A 40 -6.54 -17.36 0.56
CA HIS A 40 -5.93 -17.75 -0.71
C HIS A 40 -5.01 -16.67 -1.30
N TRP A 41 -4.92 -15.50 -0.66
CA TRP A 41 -4.16 -14.36 -1.17
C TRP A 41 -2.87 -14.12 -0.38
N SER A 42 -1.90 -13.55 -1.08
CA SER A 42 -0.71 -12.93 -0.53
C SER A 42 -0.68 -11.50 -1.02
N CYS A 43 -0.69 -10.57 -0.07
CA CYS A 43 -0.77 -9.13 -0.32
C CYS A 43 0.50 -8.45 0.20
N SER A 44 0.98 -7.45 -0.52
CA SER A 44 2.11 -6.62 -0.13
C SER A 44 1.75 -5.17 -0.37
N ALA A 45 1.68 -4.40 0.72
CA ALA A 45 1.25 -3.02 0.71
C ALA A 45 2.35 -2.09 1.20
N ALA A 46 2.43 -0.90 0.62
CA ALA A 46 3.34 0.15 1.06
C ALA A 46 2.62 1.52 1.08
N PRO A 47 2.75 2.29 2.17
CA PRO A 47 2.16 3.62 2.23
C PRO A 47 2.90 4.61 1.34
N ILE A 48 2.15 5.58 0.82
CA ILE A 48 2.64 6.69 0.01
C ILE A 48 2.54 7.95 0.86
N ARG A 49 3.63 8.68 0.99
CA ARG A 49 3.76 9.89 1.80
C ARG A 49 3.90 11.16 0.97
N ASP A 50 3.34 12.23 1.49
CA ASP A 50 3.64 13.57 1.02
C ASP A 50 4.96 14.10 1.62
N ALA A 51 5.43 15.26 1.16
CA ALA A 51 6.69 15.87 1.56
C ALA A 51 6.79 16.22 3.06
N ASP A 52 5.65 16.38 3.73
CA ASP A 52 5.55 16.59 5.19
C ASP A 52 5.53 15.26 5.98
N GLY A 53 5.57 14.12 5.30
CA GLY A 53 5.51 12.79 5.89
C GLY A 53 4.08 12.25 6.08
N THR A 54 3.05 13.02 5.73
CA THR A 54 1.64 12.59 5.84
C THR A 54 1.36 11.47 4.86
N ILE A 55 0.72 10.39 5.31
CA ILE A 55 0.28 9.31 4.42
C ILE A 55 -0.93 9.79 3.62
N ILE A 56 -0.80 9.76 2.29
CA ILE A 56 -1.82 10.21 1.35
C ILE A 56 -2.44 9.06 0.55
N GLY A 57 -1.92 7.85 0.70
CA GLY A 57 -2.44 6.65 0.05
C GLY A 57 -1.60 5.41 0.35
N VAL A 58 -1.97 4.29 -0.26
CA VAL A 58 -1.26 3.01 -0.19
C VAL A 58 -1.27 2.37 -1.58
N ILE A 59 -0.16 1.75 -1.96
CA ILE A 59 -0.09 0.81 -3.08
C ILE A 59 -0.17 -0.62 -2.51
N ASP A 60 -0.98 -1.48 -3.12
CA ASP A 60 -1.06 -2.91 -2.78
C ASP A 60 -0.81 -3.76 -4.02
N ILE A 61 -0.06 -4.85 -3.82
CA ILE A 61 0.15 -5.89 -4.81
C ILE A 61 -0.36 -7.20 -4.22
N SER A 62 -1.41 -7.74 -4.84
CA SER A 62 -2.07 -8.98 -4.45
C SER A 62 -1.79 -10.09 -5.47
N CYS A 63 -1.54 -11.31 -4.99
CA CYS A 63 -1.44 -12.52 -5.81
C CYS A 63 -2.01 -13.72 -5.06
N MET A 64 -2.17 -14.86 -5.74
CA MET A 64 -2.47 -16.12 -5.04
C MET A 64 -1.31 -16.50 -4.11
N ALA A 65 -1.61 -17.02 -2.93
CA ALA A 65 -0.61 -17.33 -1.91
C ALA A 65 0.45 -18.35 -2.39
N ASP A 66 0.08 -19.27 -3.27
CA ASP A 66 0.96 -20.25 -3.90
C ASP A 66 1.83 -19.66 -5.04
N GLN A 67 1.49 -18.46 -5.52
CA GLN A 67 2.21 -17.73 -6.57
C GLN A 67 3.05 -16.56 -6.01
N ARG A 68 3.15 -16.46 -4.69
CA ARG A 68 3.90 -15.40 -4.01
C ARG A 68 5.34 -15.34 -4.49
N HIS A 69 5.79 -14.14 -4.86
CA HIS A 69 7.19 -13.87 -5.12
C HIS A 69 7.84 -13.19 -3.90
N PRO A 70 9.06 -13.59 -3.47
CA PRO A 70 9.73 -12.99 -2.29
C PRO A 70 9.98 -11.47 -2.41
N PHE A 71 9.99 -10.93 -3.64
CA PHE A 71 10.23 -9.50 -3.89
C PHE A 71 8.97 -8.63 -3.92
N MET A 72 7.78 -9.18 -3.71
CA MET A 72 6.53 -8.41 -3.79
C MET A 72 6.51 -7.18 -2.88
N LEU A 73 6.98 -7.31 -1.65
CA LEU A 73 7.08 -6.17 -0.73
C LEU A 73 8.03 -5.10 -1.26
N GLY A 74 9.18 -5.51 -1.81
CA GLY A 74 10.13 -4.58 -2.43
C GLY A 74 9.56 -3.88 -3.66
N MET A 75 8.74 -4.57 -4.47
CA MET A 75 8.03 -3.97 -5.60
C MET A 75 7.04 -2.91 -5.13
N ALA A 76 6.20 -3.23 -4.15
CA ALA A 76 5.24 -2.28 -3.58
C ALA A 76 5.95 -1.04 -3.03
N SER A 77 7.00 -1.21 -2.22
CA SER A 77 7.79 -0.11 -1.68
C SER A 77 8.47 0.73 -2.76
N THR A 78 8.98 0.10 -3.82
CA THR A 78 9.63 0.83 -4.93
C THR A 78 8.63 1.67 -5.71
N VAL A 79 7.43 1.13 -5.95
CA VAL A 79 6.35 1.88 -6.62
C VAL A 79 5.89 3.04 -5.74
N ALA A 80 5.69 2.82 -4.43
CA ALA A 80 5.36 3.89 -3.50
C ALA A 80 6.41 5.01 -3.55
N TYR A 81 7.69 4.67 -3.40
CA TYR A 81 8.78 5.64 -3.47
C TYR A 81 8.83 6.42 -4.80
N ALA A 82 8.57 5.75 -5.93
CA ALA A 82 8.52 6.41 -7.23
C ALA A 82 7.38 7.44 -7.31
N ILE A 83 6.21 7.12 -6.74
CA ILE A 83 5.07 8.04 -6.66
C ILE A 83 5.41 9.24 -5.77
N GLU A 84 5.94 9.00 -4.56
CA GLU A 84 6.36 10.06 -3.64
C GLU A 84 7.34 11.03 -4.31
N ARG A 85 8.32 10.50 -5.06
CA ARG A 85 9.29 11.31 -5.79
C ARG A 85 8.62 12.18 -6.86
N GLU A 86 7.67 11.65 -7.61
CA GLU A 86 6.97 12.42 -8.64
C GLU A 86 6.12 13.54 -8.03
N ILE A 87 5.43 13.27 -6.92
CA ILE A 87 4.67 14.28 -6.16
C ILE A 87 5.58 15.45 -5.75
N GLN A 88 6.76 15.14 -5.18
CA GLN A 88 7.73 16.16 -4.79
C GLN A 88 8.22 17.00 -5.99
N VAL A 89 8.43 16.38 -7.15
CA VAL A 89 8.83 17.09 -8.38
C VAL A 89 7.73 18.05 -8.84
N GLN A 90 6.47 17.61 -8.82
CA GLN A 90 5.33 18.43 -9.24
C GLN A 90 5.07 19.60 -8.27
N GLN A 91 5.19 19.38 -6.96
CA GLN A 91 5.06 20.44 -5.96
C GLN A 91 6.13 21.53 -6.11
N LYS A 92 7.38 21.14 -6.39
CA LYS A 92 8.47 22.08 -6.65
C LYS A 92 8.21 22.91 -7.91
N LYS A 93 7.61 22.31 -8.94
CA LYS A 93 7.19 23.06 -10.14
C LYS A 93 6.10 24.07 -9.78
N GLY A 94 5.04 23.68 -9.06
CA GLY A 94 3.96 24.58 -8.66
C GLY A 94 4.43 25.79 -7.82
N LYS A 95 5.35 25.56 -6.87
CA LYS A 95 5.96 26.63 -6.06
C LYS A 95 6.88 27.59 -6.83
N ARG A 96 7.38 27.20 -8.01
CA ARG A 96 8.28 28.03 -8.83
C ARG A 96 7.54 29.08 -9.68
N TRP A 97 6.22 28.97 -9.78
CA TRP A 97 5.36 29.86 -10.57
C TRP A 97 4.25 30.54 -9.75
N SER A 98 4.36 30.49 -8.41
CA SER A 98 3.53 31.25 -7.46
C SER A 98 4.38 32.30 -6.76
#